data_AF-A0A8S1V848-F1
#
_entry.id   AF-A0A8S1V848-F1
#
_cell.length_a   1.000
_cell.length_b   1.000
_cell.length_c   1.000
_cell.angle_alpha   90.00
_cell.angle_beta   90.00
_cell.angle_gamma   90.00
#
_symmetry.space_group_name_H-M   'P 1'
#
loop_
_entity.id
_entity.type
_entity.pdbx_description
1 polymer ?
#
loop_
_entity_poly.entity_id
_entity_poly.type
_entity_poly.pdbx_seq_one_letter_code
_entity_poly.pdbx_strand_id
1 'polypeptide(L)'
;MLLFLVLVFFGNTREYSIELKSQQTQQHLIELVNLLQHTHAQLLELQHYERIGQDLQGLLKFETVFLEKQIKKKPLKHQKHHNKKEGKHKKRQHKYMVVDEALMDVIPLTHEEMDVFQNSGTLIPIDFAIEQQMEHQGQKLVSTERMQGGAYVADVPLTNIANTMFIGELQVGSAKGKNTFDVIFDTGSALTCIASEQCKDIGCQKSKRYNRAQSKSFNEIGKQVEIVFGSGTLKGLINREQISVDGLNLKDALFIEVTQQIGDAFHEGEFDGIVGLGYPHMTGVPTLFDYMMKQHKLHQNVFTFHLNRATGNSGSKLIFGGSDDSQIKGQWIYHNVHEQFYWSIMAEEIRVGNKNTGICSHQRKCKMVVDTGTTLLTGPTKDVRTLLSMIRVEPKCQNFPTMPDITFVIDGRNYVLQPKEYILTITQAGVEAPYQHSSMDQIVGCAGTIFPLDLPPKQGPLWILGDVFITKYSAKFDREKNRVGLALNKNV
;
A
#
# COMPACT_ATOMS: atom_id res chain seq x y z
N MET A 1 -37.38 -14.23 12.43
CA MET A 1 -36.67 -13.54 11.32
C MET A 1 -37.25 -12.16 10.98
N LEU A 2 -38.53 -12.02 10.58
CA LEU A 2 -39.09 -10.69 10.23
C LEU A 2 -39.06 -9.68 11.40
N LEU A 3 -39.26 -10.12 12.64
CA LEU A 3 -39.19 -9.25 13.83
C LEU A 3 -37.76 -8.74 14.12
N PHE A 4 -36.74 -9.50 13.74
CA PHE A 4 -35.32 -9.18 13.95
C PHE A 4 -34.83 -8.13 12.93
N LEU A 5 -35.30 -8.24 11.68
CA LEU A 5 -35.09 -7.23 10.63
C LEU A 5 -35.77 -5.89 10.97
N VAL A 6 -36.95 -5.93 11.61
CA VAL A 6 -37.66 -4.70 12.03
C VAL A 6 -36.94 -3.98 13.18
N LEU A 7 -36.34 -4.70 14.13
CA LEU A 7 -35.63 -4.08 15.26
C LEU A 7 -34.26 -3.49 14.88
N VAL A 8 -33.58 -4.06 13.88
CA VAL A 8 -32.30 -3.54 13.36
C VAL A 8 -32.49 -2.26 12.52
N PHE A 9 -33.64 -2.09 11.87
CA PHE A 9 -33.91 -0.92 11.01
C PHE A 9 -34.58 0.28 11.71
N PHE A 10 -35.23 0.09 12.87
CA PHE A 10 -35.85 1.18 13.62
C PHE A 10 -35.00 1.54 14.84
N GLY A 11 -34.11 2.52 14.65
CA GLY A 11 -33.16 3.01 15.65
C GLY A 11 -33.82 3.53 16.93
N ASN A 12 -33.93 2.66 17.93
CA ASN A 12 -34.11 3.04 19.32
C ASN A 12 -33.15 2.21 20.19
N THR A 13 -32.34 2.91 20.99
CA THR A 13 -31.49 2.32 22.03
C THR A 13 -32.38 1.79 23.16
N ARG A 14 -32.75 0.51 23.09
CA ARG A 14 -33.23 -0.27 24.23
C ARG A 14 -32.54 -1.63 24.21
N GLU A 15 -32.16 -2.12 25.38
CA GLU A 15 -31.75 -3.51 25.57
C GLU A 15 -32.94 -4.42 25.29
N TYR A 16 -32.75 -5.37 24.37
CA TYR A 16 -33.74 -6.41 24.09
C TYR A 16 -33.16 -7.77 24.46
N SER A 17 -33.84 -8.47 25.37
CA SER A 17 -33.58 -9.88 25.69
C SER A 17 -34.64 -10.72 24.99
N ILE A 18 -34.24 -11.63 24.10
CA ILE A 18 -35.15 -12.53 23.40
C ILE A 18 -34.84 -13.96 23.82
N GLU A 19 -35.83 -14.64 24.39
CA GLU A 19 -35.73 -16.03 24.82
C GLU A 19 -36.12 -16.97 23.66
N LEU A 20 -35.17 -17.74 23.15
CA LEU A 20 -35.39 -18.63 22.01
C LEU A 20 -35.77 -20.04 22.49
N LYS A 21 -37.00 -20.46 22.21
CA LYS A 21 -37.57 -21.74 22.70
C LYS A 21 -37.21 -22.98 21.87
N SER A 22 -36.55 -22.82 20.72
CA SER A 22 -36.21 -23.92 19.81
C SER A 22 -34.71 -24.08 19.69
N GLN A 23 -34.20 -25.25 20.05
CA GLN A 23 -32.78 -25.61 20.00
C GLN A 23 -32.23 -25.53 18.56
N GLN A 24 -33.03 -25.93 17.57
CA GLN A 24 -32.69 -25.85 16.15
C GLN A 24 -32.62 -24.39 15.65
N THR A 25 -33.43 -23.50 16.21
CA THR A 25 -33.41 -22.06 15.89
C THR A 25 -32.24 -21.36 16.57
N GLN A 26 -31.87 -21.77 17.79
CA GLN A 26 -30.63 -21.33 18.44
C GLN A 26 -29.41 -21.74 17.63
N GLN A 27 -29.36 -22.97 17.11
CA GLN A 27 -28.22 -23.47 16.36
C GLN A 27 -28.03 -22.76 15.01
N HIS A 28 -29.11 -22.51 14.26
CA HIS A 28 -29.03 -21.69 13.05
C HIS A 28 -28.69 -20.22 13.32
N LEU A 29 -29.11 -19.64 14.46
CA LEU A 29 -28.71 -18.28 14.83
C LEU A 29 -27.24 -18.21 15.24
N ILE A 30 -26.74 -19.23 15.94
CA ILE A 30 -25.32 -19.39 16.26
C ILE A 30 -24.51 -19.53 14.97
N GLU A 31 -24.95 -20.32 14.01
CA GLU A 31 -24.29 -20.42 12.70
C GLU A 31 -24.31 -19.10 11.93
N LEU A 32 -25.42 -18.35 11.95
CA LEU A 32 -25.52 -17.04 11.29
C LEU A 32 -24.66 -15.96 11.98
N VAL A 33 -24.59 -15.99 13.31
CA VAL A 33 -23.70 -15.12 14.11
C VAL A 33 -22.25 -15.52 13.89
N ASN A 34 -21.92 -16.80 13.84
CA ASN A 34 -20.59 -17.31 13.51
C ASN A 34 -20.21 -16.95 12.07
N LEU A 35 -21.16 -16.94 11.12
CA LEU A 35 -20.95 -16.51 9.73
C LEU A 35 -20.69 -15.00 9.64
N LEU A 36 -21.44 -14.21 10.41
CA LEU A 36 -21.26 -12.75 10.54
C LEU A 36 -19.96 -12.40 11.28
N GLN A 37 -19.58 -13.20 12.28
CA GLN A 37 -18.29 -13.14 12.96
C GLN A 37 -17.16 -13.65 12.07
N HIS A 38 -17.38 -14.59 11.14
CA HIS A 38 -16.37 -15.01 10.17
C HIS A 38 -16.09 -13.94 9.12
N THR A 39 -17.08 -13.10 8.77
CA THR A 39 -16.84 -11.85 8.03
C THR A 39 -16.19 -10.74 8.87
N HIS A 40 -15.95 -10.99 10.16
CA HIS A 40 -15.23 -10.09 11.08
C HIS A 40 -13.92 -10.71 11.62
N ALA A 41 -13.69 -12.01 11.38
CA ALA A 41 -12.56 -12.80 11.85
C ALA A 41 -11.35 -12.73 10.90
N GLN A 42 -11.13 -11.56 10.30
CA GLN A 42 -9.80 -11.10 9.89
C GLN A 42 -9.25 -10.01 10.84
N LEU A 43 -9.94 -9.72 11.95
CA LEU A 43 -9.36 -9.02 13.09
C LEU A 43 -9.38 -9.96 14.31
N LEU A 44 -8.18 -10.22 14.87
CA LEU A 44 -7.88 -10.76 16.20
C LEU A 44 -7.84 -12.30 16.36
N GLU A 45 -6.65 -12.89 16.18
CA GLU A 45 -6.31 -14.23 16.68
C GLU A 45 -5.95 -14.22 18.20
N LEU A 46 -6.86 -14.77 19.00
CA LEU A 46 -6.68 -15.95 19.88
C LEU A 46 -5.62 -16.03 21.00
N GLN A 47 -5.10 -14.93 21.56
CA GLN A 47 -4.40 -15.01 22.86
C GLN A 47 -4.84 -14.05 23.97
N HIS A 48 -5.94 -13.30 23.80
CA HIS A 48 -6.33 -12.27 24.79
C HIS A 48 -7.74 -12.38 25.40
N TYR A 49 -8.50 -13.45 25.15
CA TYR A 49 -9.90 -13.56 25.60
C TYR A 49 -10.23 -14.68 26.60
N GLU A 50 -9.25 -15.18 27.35
CA GLU A 50 -9.54 -16.06 28.50
C GLU A 50 -10.06 -15.32 29.75
N ARG A 51 -10.44 -14.04 29.65
CA ARG A 51 -10.90 -13.27 30.82
C ARG A 51 -12.26 -12.56 30.72
N ILE A 52 -13.11 -12.92 29.76
CA ILE A 52 -14.52 -12.46 29.70
C ILE A 52 -15.52 -13.64 29.64
N GLY A 53 -15.07 -14.84 30.03
CA GLY A 53 -15.84 -16.07 29.88
C GLY A 53 -16.33 -16.71 31.18
N GLN A 54 -16.27 -16.02 32.32
CA GLN A 54 -16.80 -16.59 33.58
C GLN A 54 -17.50 -15.53 34.41
N ASP A 55 -18.80 -15.38 34.18
CA ASP A 55 -19.70 -15.22 35.32
C ASP A 55 -21.00 -15.99 35.08
N LEU A 56 -21.50 -16.63 36.14
CA LEU A 56 -22.55 -17.63 36.08
C LEU A 56 -23.87 -17.08 35.50
N GLN A 57 -24.58 -17.92 34.74
CA GLN A 57 -25.97 -17.80 34.23
C GLN A 57 -26.21 -17.54 32.73
N GLY A 58 -25.23 -17.75 31.84
CA GLY A 58 -25.53 -18.05 30.42
C GLY A 58 -26.26 -16.96 29.62
N LEU A 59 -26.06 -15.68 29.94
CA LEU A 59 -26.61 -14.53 29.21
C LEU A 59 -25.52 -13.86 28.34
N LEU A 60 -25.73 -13.84 27.02
CA LEU A 60 -24.91 -13.08 26.05
C LEU A 60 -25.35 -11.60 26.06
N LYS A 61 -24.43 -10.68 26.36
CA LYS A 61 -24.60 -9.23 26.19
C LYS A 61 -23.75 -8.72 25.05
N PHE A 62 -24.31 -7.83 24.23
CA PHE A 62 -23.62 -7.16 23.12
C PHE A 62 -23.64 -5.64 23.34
N GLU A 63 -22.49 -4.97 23.23
CA GLU A 63 -22.41 -3.52 23.04
C GLU A 63 -22.09 -3.21 21.58
N THR A 64 -22.96 -2.46 20.91
CA THR A 64 -22.70 -1.90 19.58
C THR A 64 -22.10 -0.50 19.69
N VAL A 65 -20.87 -0.31 19.23
CA VAL A 65 -20.28 1.02 19.02
C VAL A 65 -20.64 1.50 17.61
N PHE A 66 -21.42 2.58 17.51
CA PHE A 66 -21.80 3.19 16.23
C PHE A 66 -21.17 4.58 16.11
N LEU A 67 -20.38 4.79 15.05
CA LEU A 67 -19.83 6.09 14.66
C LEU A 67 -20.74 6.74 13.62
N GLU A 68 -21.60 7.67 14.04
CA GLU A 68 -22.28 8.61 13.13
C GLU A 68 -22.13 10.06 13.62
N LYS A 69 -21.57 10.93 12.78
CA LYS A 69 -21.68 12.40 12.91
C LYS A 69 -22.42 13.01 11.72
N GLN A 70 -23.74 13.11 11.89
CA GLN A 70 -24.61 14.27 11.59
C GLN A 70 -24.47 15.00 10.23
N ILE A 71 -25.41 14.74 9.30
CA ILE A 71 -26.04 15.79 8.48
C ILE A 71 -27.56 15.57 8.46
N LYS A 72 -28.31 16.29 9.31
CA LYS A 72 -29.78 16.39 9.21
C LYS A 72 -30.15 17.43 8.15
N LYS A 73 -30.73 16.99 7.02
CA LYS A 73 -31.64 17.82 6.21
C LYS A 73 -32.93 18.03 7.02
N LYS A 74 -33.34 19.28 7.27
CA LYS A 74 -34.71 19.60 7.73
C LYS A 74 -35.57 20.02 6.53
N PRO A 75 -36.85 19.60 6.46
CA PRO A 75 -37.78 20.05 5.43
C PRO A 75 -38.40 21.41 5.80
N LEU A 76 -38.77 22.18 4.77
CA LEU A 76 -39.48 23.45 4.85
C LEU A 76 -40.91 23.29 5.38
N LYS A 77 -41.32 24.17 6.31
CA LYS A 77 -42.70 24.66 6.41
C LYS A 77 -42.69 26.16 6.68
N HIS A 78 -43.49 26.90 5.91
CA HIS A 78 -43.70 28.34 6.03
C HIS A 78 -44.36 28.73 7.36
N GLN A 79 -43.85 29.79 7.99
CA GLN A 79 -44.67 30.88 8.53
C GLN A 79 -43.82 32.13 8.78
N LYS A 80 -44.38 33.29 8.44
CA LYS A 80 -43.79 34.64 8.49
C LYS A 80 -43.58 35.11 9.93
N HIS A 81 -42.45 35.78 10.22
CA HIS A 81 -42.34 37.19 10.63
C HIS A 81 -40.94 37.51 11.23
N HIS A 82 -40.43 38.70 10.85
CA HIS A 82 -39.36 39.55 11.43
C HIS A 82 -38.60 39.01 12.67
N ASN A 83 -37.26 39.00 12.75
CA ASN A 83 -36.41 40.18 12.88
C ASN A 83 -34.91 39.76 12.99
N LYS A 84 -34.03 40.71 12.69
CA LYS A 84 -32.54 40.67 12.74
C LYS A 84 -31.93 40.08 14.02
N LYS A 85 -30.81 39.35 13.87
CA LYS A 85 -29.51 39.67 14.50
C LYS A 85 -28.37 38.76 14.01
N GLU A 86 -27.20 39.37 13.91
CA GLU A 86 -25.92 38.84 13.42
C GLU A 86 -25.30 37.77 14.33
N GLY A 87 -24.50 36.87 13.74
CA GLY A 87 -23.64 35.94 14.45
C GLY A 87 -22.69 35.21 13.51
N LYS A 88 -21.41 35.60 13.51
CA LYS A 88 -20.32 35.00 12.73
C LYS A 88 -20.12 33.51 13.09
N HIS A 89 -20.13 32.63 12.09
CA HIS A 89 -19.62 31.26 12.22
C HIS A 89 -18.39 31.04 11.32
N LYS A 90 -17.23 30.84 11.95
CA LYS A 90 -16.00 30.30 11.34
C LYS A 90 -16.29 28.87 10.86
N LYS A 91 -16.25 28.62 9.55
CA LYS A 91 -16.22 27.26 8.99
C LYS A 91 -14.85 26.63 9.23
N ARG A 92 -14.82 25.45 9.85
CA ARG A 92 -13.65 24.56 9.86
C ARG A 92 -13.47 23.98 8.46
N GLN A 93 -12.40 24.39 7.77
CA GLN A 93 -11.90 23.70 6.57
C GLN A 93 -11.31 22.35 6.99
N HIS A 94 -11.74 21.27 6.34
CA HIS A 94 -10.98 20.01 6.35
C HIS A 94 -9.83 20.22 5.38
N LYS A 95 -8.59 20.17 5.87
CA LYS A 95 -7.39 20.20 5.01
C LYS A 95 -7.23 18.82 4.42
N TYR A 96 -7.58 18.67 3.15
CA TYR A 96 -7.14 17.54 2.33
C TYR A 96 -5.75 17.88 1.78
N MET A 97 -4.91 16.87 1.58
CA MET A 97 -3.61 17.02 0.93
C MET A 97 -3.85 17.51 -0.51
N VAL A 98 -3.67 18.82 -0.67
CA VAL A 98 -3.55 19.52 -1.95
C VAL A 98 -2.12 19.27 -2.44
N VAL A 99 -1.81 19.48 -3.72
CA VAL A 99 -0.43 19.74 -4.17
C VAL A 99 0.11 20.83 -3.24
N ASP A 100 0.88 20.46 -2.23
CA ASP A 100 1.06 21.33 -1.06
C ASP A 100 2.30 22.20 -1.28
N GLU A 101 2.18 23.18 -2.17
CA GLU A 101 3.09 24.32 -2.18
C GLU A 101 3.19 24.93 -0.77
N ALA A 102 2.11 24.87 0.03
CA ALA A 102 2.11 25.35 1.40
C ALA A 102 2.82 24.41 2.40
N LEU A 103 3.24 23.20 2.02
CA LEU A 103 4.18 22.42 2.83
C LEU A 103 5.61 22.90 2.60
N MET A 104 5.97 23.27 1.35
CA MET A 104 7.25 23.90 1.03
C MET A 104 7.40 25.28 1.67
N ASP A 105 6.33 26.07 1.75
CA ASP A 105 6.37 27.36 2.46
C ASP A 105 6.66 27.22 3.96
N VAL A 106 6.48 26.02 4.52
CA VAL A 106 6.56 25.78 5.96
C VAL A 106 7.71 24.85 6.35
N ILE A 107 8.27 24.08 5.42
CA ILE A 107 9.52 23.35 5.61
C ILE A 107 10.63 24.19 4.98
N PRO A 108 11.66 24.61 5.74
CA PRO A 108 12.79 25.34 5.18
C PRO A 108 13.65 24.41 4.31
N LEU A 109 13.25 24.26 3.04
CA LEU A 109 14.02 23.57 2.03
C LEU A 109 15.25 24.41 1.67
N THR A 110 16.38 23.74 1.50
CA THR A 110 17.58 24.34 0.91
C THR A 110 17.32 24.67 -0.57
N HIS A 111 18.06 25.62 -1.14
CA HIS A 111 17.92 25.98 -2.56
C HIS A 111 18.08 24.76 -3.48
N GLU A 112 19.01 23.89 -3.12
CA GLU A 112 19.26 22.67 -3.85
C GLU A 112 18.13 21.62 -3.70
N GLU A 113 17.39 21.59 -2.58
CA GLU A 113 16.20 20.74 -2.44
C GLU A 113 15.02 21.27 -3.24
N MET A 114 14.89 22.60 -3.32
CA MET A 114 13.90 23.24 -4.18
C MET A 114 14.15 22.94 -5.66
N ASP A 115 15.41 22.93 -6.10
CA ASP A 115 15.77 22.58 -7.48
C ASP A 115 15.38 21.14 -7.84
N VAL A 116 15.64 20.18 -6.94
CA VAL A 116 15.22 18.78 -7.14
C VAL A 116 13.71 18.67 -7.30
N PHE A 117 12.95 19.39 -6.47
CA PHE A 117 11.49 19.42 -6.60
C PHE A 117 11.04 20.04 -7.93
N GLN A 118 11.59 21.19 -8.33
CA GLN A 118 11.21 21.88 -9.57
C GLN A 118 11.56 21.06 -10.83
N ASN A 119 12.72 20.42 -10.84
CA ASN A 119 13.17 19.61 -11.97
C ASN A 119 12.47 18.25 -12.06
N SER A 120 11.91 17.76 -10.94
CA SER A 120 11.10 16.52 -10.91
C SER A 120 9.72 16.62 -11.58
N GLY A 121 9.40 17.74 -12.23
CA GLY A 121 8.13 17.96 -12.95
C GLY A 121 8.29 18.46 -14.39
N THR A 122 9.52 18.61 -14.91
CA THR A 122 9.71 19.03 -16.31
C THR A 122 9.55 17.83 -17.23
N LEU A 123 8.35 17.68 -17.79
CA LEU A 123 8.11 16.81 -18.95
C LEU A 123 8.95 17.34 -20.12
N ILE A 124 10.08 16.69 -20.42
CA ILE A 124 10.71 16.87 -21.73
C ILE A 124 9.78 16.18 -22.74
N PRO A 125 9.28 16.89 -23.77
CA PRO A 125 8.50 16.26 -24.84
C PRO A 125 9.34 15.15 -25.47
N ILE A 126 8.86 13.91 -25.41
CA ILE A 126 9.45 12.81 -26.16
C ILE A 126 8.96 12.93 -27.60
N ASP A 127 9.86 13.26 -28.52
CA ASP A 127 9.64 13.09 -29.94
C ASP A 127 9.40 11.59 -30.20
N PHE A 128 8.22 11.22 -30.70
CA PHE A 128 7.78 9.83 -30.88
C PHE A 128 8.46 9.12 -32.07
N ALA A 129 9.60 9.63 -32.52
CA ALA A 129 10.40 9.05 -33.58
C ALA A 129 11.85 9.01 -33.14
N ILE A 130 12.40 7.79 -33.09
CA ILE A 130 13.79 7.41 -32.77
C ILE A 130 14.01 7.03 -31.29
N GLU A 131 13.67 5.80 -30.92
CA GLU A 131 14.47 5.03 -29.94
C GLU A 131 14.31 3.50 -30.11
N GLN A 132 14.31 3.03 -31.37
CA GLN A 132 14.77 1.66 -31.67
C GLN A 132 16.20 1.74 -32.18
N GLN A 133 17.20 1.89 -31.30
CA GLN A 133 18.58 1.50 -31.65
C GLN A 133 19.61 1.41 -30.52
N MET A 134 19.24 1.41 -29.22
CA MET A 134 20.24 1.23 -28.14
C MET A 134 19.76 0.30 -27.01
N GLU A 135 19.58 -0.98 -27.32
CA GLU A 135 19.60 -2.07 -26.33
C GLU A 135 20.36 -3.28 -26.89
N HIS A 136 21.65 -3.11 -27.10
CA HIS A 136 22.56 -4.24 -27.17
C HIS A 136 23.85 -3.89 -26.44
N GLN A 137 23.85 -4.16 -25.14
CA GLN A 137 24.99 -4.70 -24.42
C GLN A 137 24.48 -5.23 -23.09
N GLY A 138 24.20 -6.53 -23.03
CA GLY A 138 23.90 -7.22 -21.79
C GLY A 138 25.10 -7.09 -20.86
N GLN A 139 24.96 -6.30 -19.80
CA GLN A 139 25.89 -6.31 -18.68
C GLN A 139 25.34 -7.24 -17.61
N LYS A 140 26.10 -8.31 -17.36
CA LYS A 140 25.96 -9.20 -16.21
C LYS A 140 26.12 -8.40 -14.91
N LEU A 141 25.44 -8.85 -13.85
CA LEU A 141 25.76 -8.40 -12.50
C LEU A 141 27.24 -8.60 -12.22
N VAL A 142 27.91 -7.52 -11.89
CA VAL A 142 29.05 -7.57 -11.01
C VAL A 142 28.47 -7.49 -9.60
N SER A 143 28.91 -8.40 -8.75
CA SER A 143 28.80 -8.35 -7.29
C SER A 143 29.08 -6.95 -6.74
N THR A 144 28.76 -6.73 -5.47
CA THR A 144 29.13 -5.56 -4.64
C THR A 144 30.59 -5.11 -4.81
N GLU A 145 30.91 -4.45 -5.92
CA GLU A 145 32.22 -3.87 -6.19
C GLU A 145 32.06 -2.36 -6.28
N ARG A 146 32.68 -1.74 -5.28
CA ARG A 146 32.96 -0.32 -5.20
C ARG A 146 33.75 0.08 -6.44
N MET A 147 33.08 0.50 -7.51
CA MET A 147 33.77 1.03 -8.68
C MET A 147 34.50 2.32 -8.27
N GLN A 148 35.78 2.41 -8.61
CA GLN A 148 36.61 3.59 -8.38
C GLN A 148 35.97 4.80 -9.11
N GLY A 149 35.21 5.61 -8.39
CA GLY A 149 34.43 6.71 -8.97
C GLY A 149 33.28 7.25 -8.12
N GLY A 150 32.86 6.52 -7.08
CA GLY A 150 31.90 7.04 -6.08
C GLY A 150 30.42 6.69 -6.31
N ALA A 151 30.09 5.98 -7.39
CA ALA A 151 28.74 5.51 -7.68
C ALA A 151 28.52 4.06 -7.17
N TYR A 152 27.38 3.78 -6.54
CA TYR A 152 27.08 2.51 -5.87
C TYR A 152 25.87 1.79 -6.50
N VAL A 153 25.89 0.45 -6.43
CA VAL A 153 24.70 -0.40 -6.58
C VAL A 153 24.46 -1.04 -5.21
N ALA A 154 23.31 -0.73 -4.61
CA ALA A 154 22.90 -1.29 -3.33
C ALA A 154 21.97 -2.47 -3.55
N ASP A 155 22.24 -3.60 -2.91
CA ASP A 155 21.38 -4.79 -2.94
C ASP A 155 20.78 -4.96 -1.55
N VAL A 156 19.57 -4.45 -1.36
CA VAL A 156 18.82 -4.51 -0.10
C VAL A 156 18.01 -5.80 -0.08
N PRO A 157 18.37 -6.80 0.75
CA PRO A 157 17.57 -8.00 0.89
C PRO A 157 16.21 -7.65 1.47
N LEU A 158 15.16 -8.24 0.92
CA LEU A 158 13.80 -8.09 1.42
C LEU A 158 13.29 -9.39 2.01
N THR A 159 12.66 -9.30 3.18
CA THR A 159 11.97 -10.42 3.82
C THR A 159 10.50 -10.36 3.47
N ASN A 160 9.97 -11.45 2.93
CA ASN A 160 8.55 -11.61 2.66
C ASN A 160 7.83 -12.07 3.94
N ILE A 161 7.00 -11.21 4.52
CA ILE A 161 6.18 -11.54 5.69
C ILE A 161 4.84 -12.04 5.19
N ALA A 162 4.66 -13.36 5.22
CA ALA A 162 3.39 -14.06 4.94
C ALA A 162 2.67 -13.67 3.62
N ASN A 163 3.41 -13.18 2.61
CA ASN A 163 2.85 -12.60 1.37
C ASN A 163 1.89 -11.42 1.62
N THR A 164 2.02 -10.72 2.75
CA THR A 164 1.27 -9.50 3.08
C THR A 164 2.13 -8.25 2.97
N MET A 165 3.45 -8.35 3.13
CA MET A 165 4.37 -7.22 2.98
C MET A 165 5.81 -7.70 2.75
N PHE A 166 6.63 -6.81 2.20
CA PHE A 166 8.07 -7.00 2.04
C PHE A 166 8.83 -5.92 2.81
N ILE A 167 9.69 -6.35 3.73
CA ILE A 167 10.47 -5.44 4.59
C ILE A 167 11.96 -5.56 4.33
N GLY A 168 12.67 -4.45 4.41
CA GLY A 168 14.14 -4.39 4.35
C GLY A 168 14.71 -3.45 5.40
N GLU A 169 16.03 -3.47 5.56
CA GLU A 169 16.69 -2.70 6.62
C GLU A 169 16.98 -1.24 6.21
N LEU A 170 16.63 -0.32 7.10
CA LEU A 170 16.99 1.10 7.05
C LEU A 170 17.73 1.50 8.33
N GLN A 171 18.85 2.19 8.22
CA GLN A 171 19.55 2.76 9.38
C GLN A 171 19.26 4.25 9.50
N VAL A 172 18.91 4.70 10.71
CA VAL A 172 18.64 6.12 10.99
C VAL A 172 19.46 6.56 12.21
N GLY A 173 20.21 7.67 12.06
CA GLY A 173 21.13 8.18 13.07
C GLY A 173 22.62 7.94 12.77
N SER A 174 23.50 8.68 13.44
CA SER A 174 24.97 8.60 13.26
C SER A 174 25.65 7.48 14.07
N ALA A 175 26.87 7.10 13.65
CA ALA A 175 27.62 5.85 13.95
C ALA A 175 27.86 5.41 15.43
N LYS A 176 27.42 6.15 16.45
CA LYS A 176 27.35 5.65 17.85
C LYS A 176 25.92 5.27 18.29
N GLY A 177 24.93 5.43 17.41
CA GLY A 177 23.50 5.18 17.62
C GLY A 177 22.76 4.90 16.31
N LYS A 178 23.40 4.19 15.36
CA LYS A 178 22.71 3.66 14.17
C LYS A 178 21.68 2.63 14.64
N ASN A 179 20.42 3.03 14.68
CA ASN A 179 19.32 2.10 14.90
C ASN A 179 18.89 1.55 13.54
N THR A 180 18.82 0.23 13.44
CA THR A 180 18.28 -0.46 12.27
C THR A 180 16.79 -0.67 12.46
N PHE A 181 16.03 -0.29 11.45
CA PHE A 181 14.58 -0.38 11.38
C PHE A 181 14.19 -1.26 10.21
N ASP A 182 13.20 -2.13 10.43
CA ASP A 182 12.63 -2.96 9.39
C ASP A 182 11.50 -2.17 8.71
N VAL A 183 11.67 -1.81 7.44
CA VAL A 183 10.77 -0.86 6.76
C VAL A 183 10.21 -1.44 5.47
N ILE A 184 9.00 -0.98 5.12
CA ILE A 184 8.43 -1.20 3.79
C ILE A 184 8.99 -0.13 2.85
N PHE A 185 9.55 -0.55 1.71
CA PHE A 185 9.92 0.36 0.63
C PHE A 185 8.75 0.49 -0.34
N ASP A 186 8.12 1.67 -0.35
CA ASP A 186 6.76 1.88 -0.86
C ASP A 186 6.76 2.86 -2.04
N THR A 187 6.49 2.39 -3.26
CA THR A 187 6.37 3.26 -4.45
C THR A 187 5.04 4.00 -4.55
N GLY A 188 4.05 3.66 -3.73
CA GLY A 188 2.74 4.32 -3.62
C GLY A 188 2.74 5.56 -2.72
N SER A 189 3.78 5.80 -1.93
CA SER A 189 3.96 7.01 -1.11
C SER A 189 5.33 7.67 -1.30
N ALA A 190 5.49 8.91 -0.81
CA ALA A 190 6.70 9.72 -1.05
C ALA A 190 7.47 10.13 0.23
N LEU A 191 6.96 9.83 1.42
CA LEU A 191 7.59 10.24 2.68
C LEU A 191 8.18 9.05 3.40
N THR A 192 9.35 9.26 4.02
CA THR A 192 9.93 8.29 4.95
C THR A 192 9.45 8.58 6.36
N CYS A 193 8.91 7.59 7.04
CA CYS A 193 8.39 7.71 8.39
C CYS A 193 8.84 6.56 9.28
N ILE A 194 9.29 6.87 10.50
CA ILE A 194 9.80 5.91 11.48
C ILE A 194 9.10 6.14 12.82
N ALA A 195 8.71 5.06 13.49
CA ALA A 195 8.14 5.13 14.84
C ALA A 195 9.09 5.87 15.79
N SER A 196 8.61 6.88 16.53
CA SER A 196 9.42 7.64 17.50
C SER A 196 9.19 7.14 18.93
N GLU A 197 10.19 7.24 19.81
CA GLU A 197 10.01 7.02 21.26
C GLU A 197 8.98 7.95 21.90
N GLN A 198 8.69 9.07 21.23
CA GLN A 198 7.63 10.01 21.62
C GLN A 198 6.23 9.42 21.40
N CYS A 199 6.08 8.46 20.49
CA CYS A 199 4.81 7.78 20.24
C CYS A 199 4.51 6.76 21.35
N LYS A 200 3.33 6.91 21.95
CA LYS A 200 2.83 6.05 23.03
C LYS A 200 1.71 5.11 22.59
N ASP A 201 1.28 5.19 21.34
CA ASP A 201 0.26 4.30 20.78
C ASP A 201 0.77 2.86 20.71
N ILE A 202 -0.16 1.90 20.76
CA ILE A 202 0.16 0.48 20.88
C ILE A 202 1.00 -0.02 19.69
N GLY A 203 0.71 0.42 18.47
CA GLY A 203 1.50 0.06 17.28
C GLY A 203 2.97 0.44 17.43
N CYS A 204 3.24 1.71 17.77
CA CYS A 204 4.59 2.19 18.01
C CYS A 204 5.32 1.43 19.12
N GLN A 205 4.61 0.97 20.16
CA GLN A 205 5.22 0.23 21.26
C GLN A 205 5.66 -1.19 20.86
N LYS A 206 5.07 -1.77 19.81
CA LYS A 206 5.48 -3.06 19.24
C LYS A 206 6.70 -2.93 18.31
N SER A 207 6.82 -1.80 17.62
CA SER A 207 7.94 -1.50 16.73
C SER A 207 9.21 -1.07 17.46
N LYS A 208 10.37 -1.20 16.80
CA LYS A 208 11.56 -0.44 17.16
C LYS A 208 11.26 1.04 17.00
N ARG A 209 11.75 1.84 17.94
CA ARG A 209 11.47 3.28 17.98
C ARG A 209 12.75 4.12 17.92
N TYR A 210 12.71 5.15 17.09
CA TYR A 210 13.76 6.13 16.94
C TYR A 210 13.87 7.03 18.18
N ASN A 211 15.08 7.15 18.70
CA ASN A 211 15.44 8.01 19.81
C ASN A 211 16.33 9.17 19.34
N ARG A 212 15.73 10.34 19.14
CA ARG A 212 16.47 11.54 18.72
C ARG A 212 17.56 11.98 19.69
N ALA A 213 17.44 11.68 20.99
CA ALA A 213 18.44 12.07 21.99
C ALA A 213 19.75 11.29 21.87
N GLN A 214 19.74 10.14 21.17
CA GLN A 214 20.92 9.31 20.96
C GLN A 214 21.66 9.63 19.65
N SER A 215 21.05 10.40 18.75
CA SER A 215 21.66 10.77 17.47
C SER A 215 22.35 12.12 17.56
N LYS A 216 23.63 12.18 17.17
CA LYS A 216 24.39 13.44 17.07
C LYS A 216 24.14 14.20 15.77
N SER A 217 23.52 13.55 14.80
CA SER A 217 23.21 14.09 13.48
C SER A 217 21.77 14.54 13.35
N PHE A 218 20.98 14.38 14.42
CA PHE A 218 19.62 14.87 14.48
C PHE A 218 19.58 16.39 14.37
N ASN A 219 18.75 16.88 13.46
CA ASN A 219 18.51 18.30 13.27
C ASN A 219 16.99 18.55 13.23
N GLU A 220 16.52 19.29 14.23
CA GLU A 220 15.10 19.54 14.43
C GLU A 220 14.58 20.62 13.47
N ILE A 221 13.50 20.28 12.77
CA ILE A 221 12.63 21.23 12.07
C ILE A 221 11.31 21.36 12.85
N GLY A 222 10.77 20.24 13.36
CA GLY A 222 9.61 20.22 14.24
C GLY A 222 8.28 20.48 13.54
N LYS A 223 8.21 20.29 12.21
CA LYS A 223 7.00 20.57 11.45
C LYS A 223 6.02 19.40 11.52
N GLN A 224 4.83 19.66 12.06
CA GLN A 224 3.75 18.67 12.09
C GLN A 224 3.25 18.31 10.70
N VAL A 225 3.07 17.01 10.48
CA VAL A 225 2.49 16.42 9.27
C VAL A 225 1.52 15.30 9.65
N GLU A 226 0.53 15.09 8.79
CA GLU A 226 -0.44 14.01 8.88
C GLU A 226 -0.50 13.32 7.52
N ILE A 227 -0.23 12.01 7.50
CA ILE A 227 -0.27 11.17 6.30
C ILE A 227 -1.44 10.21 6.46
N VAL A 228 -2.33 10.22 5.47
CA VAL A 228 -3.50 9.33 5.44
C VAL A 228 -3.23 8.24 4.40
N PHE A 229 -3.15 7.00 4.87
CA PHE A 229 -3.14 5.79 4.07
C PHE A 229 -4.56 5.22 3.99
N GLY A 230 -4.83 4.35 3.02
CA GLY A 230 -6.14 3.69 2.93
C GLY A 230 -6.51 2.89 4.19
N SER A 231 -5.50 2.40 4.91
CA SER A 231 -5.62 1.52 6.08
C SER A 231 -5.40 2.22 7.42
N GLY A 232 -5.05 3.51 7.43
CA GLY A 232 -4.76 4.23 8.67
C GLY A 232 -4.18 5.63 8.46
N THR A 233 -3.75 6.26 9.54
CA THR A 233 -3.19 7.62 9.53
C THR A 233 -1.98 7.68 10.44
N LEU A 234 -0.89 8.25 9.93
CA LEU A 234 0.30 8.57 10.70
C LEU A 234 0.35 10.08 10.95
N LYS A 235 0.64 10.48 12.19
CA LYS A 235 0.99 11.88 12.50
C LYS A 235 2.36 11.93 13.09
N GLY A 236 3.09 12.99 12.78
CA GLY A 236 4.46 13.11 13.22
C GLY A 236 5.06 14.47 12.98
N LEU A 237 6.38 14.54 13.16
CA LEU A 237 7.19 15.72 12.95
C LEU A 237 8.21 15.44 11.86
N ILE A 238 8.27 16.30 10.85
CA ILE A 238 9.33 16.26 9.84
C ILE A 238 10.58 16.85 10.46
N ASN A 239 11.69 16.12 10.36
CA ASN A 239 13.02 16.48 10.85
C ASN A 239 14.11 15.99 9.88
N ARG A 240 15.37 16.36 10.14
CA ARG A 240 16.54 15.93 9.37
C ARG A 240 17.40 14.95 10.14
N GLU A 241 17.96 13.98 9.42
CA GLU A 241 18.85 12.97 10.00
C GLU A 241 19.81 12.41 8.95
N GLN A 242 20.86 11.72 9.41
CA GLN A 242 21.65 10.80 8.59
C GLN A 242 20.91 9.47 8.45
N ILE A 243 20.65 9.07 7.21
CA ILE A 243 19.95 7.84 6.89
C ILE A 243 20.85 6.99 5.99
N SER A 244 20.91 5.68 6.24
CA SER A 244 21.73 4.76 5.47
C SER A 244 20.92 3.54 5.04
N VAL A 245 21.05 3.16 3.78
CA VAL A 245 20.45 1.94 3.21
C VAL A 245 21.54 1.16 2.50
N ASP A 246 21.86 -0.04 2.98
CA ASP A 246 22.90 -0.90 2.40
C ASP A 246 24.18 -0.11 2.03
N GLY A 247 24.77 0.61 3.00
CA GLY A 247 25.98 1.42 2.77
C GLY A 247 25.79 2.76 2.03
N LEU A 248 24.62 3.02 1.44
CA LEU A 248 24.24 4.34 0.88
C LEU A 248 23.98 5.33 2.02
N ASN A 249 25.02 6.02 2.47
CA ASN A 249 24.91 7.00 3.54
C ASN A 249 24.45 8.37 2.99
N LEU A 250 23.24 8.77 3.36
CA LEU A 250 22.60 10.03 3.03
C LEU A 250 22.70 10.99 4.21
N LYS A 251 23.15 12.21 3.94
CA LYS A 251 23.21 13.28 4.95
C LYS A 251 21.99 14.19 4.85
N ASP A 252 21.59 14.73 5.99
CA ASP A 252 20.56 15.78 6.11
C ASP A 252 19.22 15.42 5.43
N ALA A 253 18.92 14.12 5.36
CA ALA A 253 17.73 13.61 4.72
C ALA A 253 16.49 13.88 5.59
N LEU A 254 15.40 14.30 4.95
CA LEU A 254 14.13 14.53 5.61
C LEU A 254 13.44 13.18 5.91
N PHE A 255 12.90 13.08 7.12
CA PHE A 255 12.08 11.96 7.56
C PHE A 255 11.06 12.42 8.59
N ILE A 256 10.09 11.57 8.87
CA ILE A 256 9.04 11.82 9.84
C ILE A 256 9.28 10.98 11.08
N GLU A 257 9.40 11.65 12.21
CA GLU A 257 9.25 11.03 13.52
C GLU A 257 7.77 10.87 13.83
N VAL A 258 7.27 9.65 13.70
CA VAL A 258 5.86 9.33 13.94
C VAL A 258 5.59 9.43 15.44
N THR A 259 4.67 10.31 15.82
CA THR A 259 4.25 10.54 17.19
C THR A 259 2.86 9.99 17.49
N GLN A 260 2.06 9.70 16.45
CA GLN A 260 0.75 9.06 16.58
C GLN A 260 0.48 8.11 15.41
N GLN A 261 -0.16 6.99 15.71
CA GLN A 261 -0.65 5.99 14.76
C GLN A 261 -2.14 5.76 14.98
N ILE A 262 -2.91 5.78 13.89
CA ILE A 262 -4.35 5.56 13.92
C ILE A 262 -4.70 4.51 12.86
N GLY A 263 -5.44 3.47 13.25
CA GLY A 263 -5.89 2.41 12.35
C GLY A 263 -5.14 1.09 12.55
N ASP A 264 -5.83 -0.01 12.29
CA ASP A 264 -5.39 -1.35 12.71
C ASP A 264 -4.17 -1.85 11.94
N ALA A 265 -3.97 -1.42 10.70
CA ALA A 265 -2.80 -1.82 9.91
C ALA A 265 -1.45 -1.44 10.56
N PHE A 266 -1.40 -0.33 11.31
CA PHE A 266 -0.20 0.07 12.05
C PHE A 266 -0.09 -0.58 13.43
N HIS A 267 -1.19 -1.14 13.95
CA HIS A 267 -1.20 -1.89 15.21
C HIS A 267 -0.81 -3.35 15.03
N GLU A 268 -1.06 -3.91 13.84
CA GLU A 268 -0.87 -5.33 13.52
C GLU A 268 0.32 -5.60 12.59
N GLY A 269 0.79 -4.61 11.85
CA GLY A 269 1.92 -4.77 10.94
C GLY A 269 3.27 -5.05 11.61
N GLU A 270 4.07 -5.92 11.01
CA GLU A 270 5.42 -6.27 11.45
C GLU A 270 6.48 -5.41 10.76
N PHE A 271 6.41 -4.10 10.99
CA PHE A 271 7.39 -3.14 10.47
C PHE A 271 7.54 -1.94 11.42
N ASP A 272 8.68 -1.26 11.32
CA ASP A 272 9.06 -0.11 12.14
C ASP A 272 8.79 1.23 11.44
N GLY A 273 8.61 1.19 10.12
CA GLY A 273 8.33 2.36 9.32
C GLY A 273 8.15 2.08 7.82
N ILE A 274 8.04 3.16 7.06
CA ILE A 274 7.84 3.15 5.61
C ILE A 274 8.84 4.11 4.98
N VAL A 275 9.45 3.70 3.87
CA VAL A 275 10.29 4.52 3.00
C VAL A 275 9.53 4.76 1.69
N GLY A 276 8.95 5.95 1.55
CA GLY A 276 8.32 6.35 0.28
C GLY A 276 9.33 6.53 -0.85
N LEU A 277 9.07 5.86 -1.98
CA LEU A 277 9.83 5.85 -3.22
C LEU A 277 9.04 6.42 -4.41
N GLY A 278 7.89 7.04 -4.15
CA GLY A 278 7.10 7.80 -5.11
C GLY A 278 7.79 9.10 -5.56
N TYR A 279 7.06 9.93 -6.30
CA TYR A 279 7.57 11.23 -6.74
C TYR A 279 7.41 12.29 -5.65
N PRO A 280 8.38 13.20 -5.49
CA PRO A 280 8.32 14.26 -4.46
C PRO A 280 7.16 15.24 -4.68
N HIS A 281 6.62 15.34 -5.90
CA HIS A 281 5.43 16.12 -6.22
C HIS A 281 4.17 15.67 -5.45
N MET A 282 4.14 14.43 -4.96
CA MET A 282 3.03 13.94 -4.14
C MET A 282 2.88 14.72 -2.83
N THR A 283 4.00 15.16 -2.26
CA THR A 283 4.05 15.72 -0.89
C THR A 283 4.66 17.10 -0.82
N GLY A 284 5.36 17.56 -1.86
CA GLY A 284 6.11 18.82 -1.81
C GLY A 284 7.49 18.67 -1.14
N VAL A 285 7.96 17.44 -0.92
CA VAL A 285 9.18 17.17 -0.14
C VAL A 285 10.03 16.14 -0.86
N PRO A 286 11.38 16.33 -0.93
CA PRO A 286 12.28 15.32 -1.48
C PRO A 286 12.17 13.97 -0.76
N THR A 287 12.10 12.90 -1.54
CA THR A 287 12.14 11.51 -1.06
C THR A 287 13.56 11.08 -0.72
N LEU A 288 13.75 9.93 -0.05
CA LEU A 288 15.10 9.38 0.14
C LEU A 288 15.81 9.09 -1.19
N PHE A 289 15.07 8.65 -2.21
CA PHE A 289 15.65 8.41 -3.53
C PHE A 289 16.14 9.72 -4.17
N ASP A 290 15.43 10.83 -3.98
CA ASP A 290 15.88 12.14 -4.42
C ASP A 290 17.22 12.55 -3.78
N TYR A 291 17.40 12.27 -2.48
CA TYR A 291 18.71 12.47 -1.83
C TYR A 291 19.80 11.56 -2.39
N MET A 292 19.49 10.30 -2.73
CA MET A 292 20.46 9.38 -3.35
C MET A 292 20.96 9.92 -4.70
N MET A 293 20.05 10.38 -5.56
CA MET A 293 20.39 10.96 -6.86
C MET A 293 21.21 12.24 -6.71
N LYS A 294 20.72 13.16 -5.86
CA LYS A 294 21.34 14.47 -5.64
C LYS A 294 22.74 14.37 -5.02
N GLN A 295 22.94 13.44 -4.10
CA GLN A 295 24.24 13.21 -3.47
C GLN A 295 25.14 12.28 -4.31
N HIS A 296 24.78 12.02 -5.58
CA HIS A 296 25.49 11.19 -6.55
C HIS A 296 25.90 9.83 -5.99
N LYS A 297 24.98 9.19 -5.27
CA LYS A 297 25.24 7.91 -4.61
C LYS A 297 25.02 6.71 -5.52
N LEU A 298 24.34 6.88 -6.64
CA LEU A 298 23.87 5.80 -7.49
C LEU A 298 24.65 5.74 -8.80
N HIS A 299 24.86 4.52 -9.31
CA HIS A 299 25.40 4.30 -10.65
C HIS A 299 24.43 4.73 -11.76
N GLN A 300 23.16 4.39 -11.61
CA GLN A 300 22.05 4.89 -12.44
C GLN A 300 20.95 5.37 -11.51
N ASN A 301 20.21 6.42 -11.87
CA ASN A 301 19.08 6.88 -11.08
C ASN A 301 17.85 5.99 -11.32
N VAL A 302 18.01 4.70 -11.03
CA VAL A 302 17.00 3.66 -11.12
C VAL A 302 16.99 2.84 -9.84
N PHE A 303 15.85 2.21 -9.56
CA PHE A 303 15.76 1.15 -8.56
C PHE A 303 14.89 0.02 -9.06
N THR A 304 15.16 -1.21 -8.60
CA THR A 304 14.52 -2.42 -9.13
C THR A 304 14.05 -3.33 -8.00
N PHE A 305 12.83 -3.85 -8.11
CA PHE A 305 12.27 -4.85 -7.23
C PHE A 305 12.18 -6.21 -7.92
N HIS A 306 12.77 -7.21 -7.26
CA HIS A 306 12.56 -8.62 -7.55
C HIS A 306 11.92 -9.25 -6.31
N LEU A 307 10.61 -9.49 -6.36
CA LEU A 307 9.88 -10.06 -5.22
C LEU A 307 9.62 -11.55 -5.44
N ASN A 308 9.80 -12.35 -4.39
CA ASN A 308 9.54 -13.78 -4.41
C ASN A 308 8.35 -14.11 -3.49
N ARG A 309 7.44 -14.98 -3.98
CA ARG A 309 6.26 -15.42 -3.24
C ARG A 309 6.55 -16.43 -2.13
N ALA A 310 7.71 -17.08 -2.15
CA ALA A 310 8.14 -17.86 -1.01
C ALA A 310 8.35 -16.93 0.19
N THR A 311 7.80 -17.29 1.34
CA THR A 311 7.88 -16.47 2.56
C THR A 311 9.29 -16.48 3.16
N GLY A 312 9.58 -15.50 4.01
CA GLY A 312 10.88 -15.32 4.64
C GLY A 312 11.93 -14.70 3.72
N ASN A 313 13.21 -14.97 4.01
CA ASN A 313 14.34 -14.51 3.20
C ASN A 313 14.54 -15.42 1.99
N SER A 314 13.61 -15.34 1.04
CA SER A 314 13.50 -16.21 -0.13
C SER A 314 14.20 -15.66 -1.38
N GLY A 315 15.08 -14.67 -1.21
CA GLY A 315 15.78 -14.01 -2.32
C GLY A 315 15.02 -12.84 -2.93
N SER A 316 13.99 -12.31 -2.25
CA SER A 316 13.42 -11.01 -2.61
C SER A 316 14.46 -9.91 -2.37
N LYS A 317 14.52 -8.92 -3.26
CA LYS A 317 15.50 -7.83 -3.17
C LYS A 317 15.01 -6.54 -3.80
N LEU A 318 15.50 -5.43 -3.24
CA LEU A 318 15.44 -4.09 -3.80
C LEU A 318 16.85 -3.65 -4.16
N ILE A 319 17.04 -3.24 -5.41
CA ILE A 319 18.33 -2.77 -5.89
C ILE A 319 18.25 -1.29 -6.18
N PHE A 320 19.05 -0.47 -5.50
CA PHE A 320 19.25 0.94 -5.88
C PHE A 320 20.47 1.06 -6.79
N GLY A 321 20.39 1.88 -7.83
CA GLY A 321 21.54 2.13 -8.72
C GLY A 321 21.65 1.19 -9.92
N GLY A 322 20.76 0.20 -10.05
CA GLY A 322 20.84 -0.82 -11.11
C GLY A 322 19.69 -1.85 -11.06
N SER A 323 19.93 -3.00 -11.68
CA SER A 323 19.02 -4.16 -11.72
C SER A 323 19.79 -5.49 -11.66
N ASP A 324 19.12 -6.56 -11.20
CA ASP A 324 19.64 -7.93 -11.26
C ASP A 324 18.98 -8.67 -12.43
N ASP A 325 19.51 -8.47 -13.64
CA ASP A 325 18.95 -9.08 -14.85
C ASP A 325 19.06 -10.62 -14.83
N SER A 326 19.85 -11.20 -13.91
CA SER A 326 19.87 -12.63 -13.69
C SER A 326 18.60 -13.16 -13.03
N GLN A 327 17.73 -12.30 -12.48
CA GLN A 327 16.43 -12.65 -11.90
C GLN A 327 15.25 -12.57 -12.88
N ILE A 328 15.47 -12.20 -14.15
CA ILE A 328 14.39 -12.04 -15.13
C ILE A 328 14.46 -13.02 -16.31
N LYS A 329 13.31 -13.37 -16.88
CA LYS A 329 13.17 -14.11 -18.14
C LYS A 329 12.88 -13.12 -19.27
N GLY A 330 13.73 -13.12 -20.29
CA GLY A 330 13.60 -12.21 -21.43
C GLY A 330 14.30 -10.87 -21.19
N GLN A 331 13.66 -9.77 -21.58
CA GLN A 331 14.19 -8.41 -21.50
C GLN A 331 13.21 -7.48 -20.78
N TRP A 332 13.71 -6.35 -20.30
CA TRP A 332 12.89 -5.28 -19.75
C TRP A 332 11.99 -4.67 -20.84
N ILE A 333 10.72 -4.46 -20.51
CA ILE A 333 9.76 -3.75 -21.34
C ILE A 333 9.40 -2.45 -20.63
N TYR A 334 9.77 -1.32 -21.21
CA TYR A 334 9.57 -0.01 -20.60
C TYR A 334 8.26 0.65 -21.02
N HIS A 335 7.60 1.27 -20.05
CA HIS A 335 6.39 2.04 -20.17
C HIS A 335 6.60 3.43 -19.58
N ASN A 336 6.31 4.48 -20.34
CA ASN A 336 6.50 5.85 -19.86
C ASN A 336 5.52 6.16 -18.73
N VAL A 337 6.01 6.85 -17.70
CA VAL A 337 5.17 7.33 -16.60
C VAL A 337 4.25 8.42 -17.13
N HIS A 338 2.94 8.26 -16.92
CA HIS A 338 1.92 9.17 -17.42
C HIS A 338 1.92 10.51 -16.69
N GLU A 339 2.09 10.48 -15.37
CA GLU A 339 2.08 11.65 -14.49
C GLU A 339 3.06 11.42 -13.35
N GLN A 340 4.05 12.32 -13.18
CA GLN A 340 5.12 12.27 -12.17
C GLN A 340 4.60 12.60 -10.75
N PHE A 341 3.49 11.96 -10.39
CA PHE A 341 2.87 11.95 -9.07
C PHE A 341 2.88 10.53 -8.51
N TYR A 342 2.51 9.55 -9.35
CA TYR A 342 2.63 8.12 -9.09
C TYR A 342 3.52 7.46 -10.15
N TRP A 343 4.05 6.27 -9.87
CA TRP A 343 4.63 5.38 -10.88
C TRP A 343 3.53 4.77 -11.76
N SER A 344 2.89 5.63 -12.54
CA SER A 344 1.65 5.36 -13.26
C SER A 344 1.90 5.07 -14.74
N ILE A 345 1.40 3.93 -15.21
CA ILE A 345 1.41 3.50 -16.61
C ILE A 345 -0.03 3.33 -17.11
N MET A 346 -0.24 3.24 -18.41
CA MET A 346 -1.59 3.34 -19.00
C MET A 346 -2.00 2.03 -19.70
N ALA A 347 -3.00 1.33 -19.16
CA ALA A 347 -3.55 0.13 -19.77
C ALA A 347 -4.63 0.47 -20.80
N GLU A 348 -4.58 -0.17 -21.98
CA GLU A 348 -5.59 -0.03 -23.02
C GLU A 348 -6.70 -1.07 -22.91
N GLU A 349 -6.44 -2.20 -22.26
CA GLU A 349 -7.40 -3.30 -22.17
C GLU A 349 -7.19 -4.10 -20.88
N ILE A 350 -8.28 -4.59 -20.32
CA ILE A 350 -8.28 -5.67 -19.33
C ILE A 350 -9.13 -6.80 -19.88
N ARG A 351 -8.59 -8.02 -19.92
CA ARG A 351 -9.28 -9.23 -20.39
C ARG A 351 -9.43 -10.26 -19.28
N VAL A 352 -10.50 -11.05 -19.38
CA VAL A 352 -10.71 -12.29 -18.61
C VAL A 352 -10.79 -13.44 -19.60
N GLY A 353 -9.81 -14.34 -19.54
CA GLY A 353 -9.50 -15.27 -20.62
C GLY A 353 -9.30 -14.51 -21.93
N ASN A 354 -10.06 -14.88 -22.95
CA ASN A 354 -10.02 -14.22 -24.26
C ASN A 354 -11.04 -13.08 -24.42
N LYS A 355 -11.80 -12.72 -23.37
CA LYS A 355 -12.87 -11.71 -23.44
C LYS A 355 -12.39 -10.36 -22.93
N ASN A 356 -12.54 -9.33 -23.75
CA ASN A 356 -12.39 -7.93 -23.32
C ASN A 356 -13.49 -7.56 -22.32
N THR A 357 -13.11 -6.97 -21.20
CA THR A 357 -14.02 -6.55 -20.12
C THR A 357 -14.74 -5.23 -20.44
N GLY A 358 -14.20 -4.41 -21.35
CA GLY A 358 -14.66 -3.05 -21.63
C GLY A 358 -14.31 -2.02 -20.55
N ILE A 359 -13.55 -2.42 -19.51
CA ILE A 359 -13.14 -1.54 -18.40
C ILE A 359 -12.23 -0.42 -18.92
N CYS A 360 -11.23 -0.79 -19.72
CA CYS A 360 -10.29 0.10 -20.40
C CYS A 360 -10.48 -0.02 -21.92
N SER A 361 -10.16 1.04 -22.65
CA SER A 361 -10.09 1.00 -24.11
C SER A 361 -8.95 1.91 -24.61
N HIS A 362 -8.59 1.79 -25.89
CA HIS A 362 -7.63 2.73 -26.51
C HIS A 362 -8.04 4.21 -26.38
N GLN A 363 -9.35 4.50 -26.33
CA GLN A 363 -9.89 5.86 -26.17
C GLN A 363 -10.01 6.29 -24.70
N ARG A 364 -10.16 5.33 -23.79
CA ARG A 364 -10.28 5.55 -22.34
C ARG A 364 -9.34 4.57 -21.63
N LYS A 365 -8.04 4.85 -21.72
CA LYS A 365 -7.01 4.07 -21.04
C LYS A 365 -7.20 4.18 -19.52
N CYS A 366 -6.86 3.12 -18.81
CA CYS A 366 -6.89 3.11 -17.35
C CYS A 366 -5.51 3.46 -16.79
N LYS A 367 -5.48 4.34 -15.79
CA LYS A 367 -4.27 4.61 -15.00
C LYS A 367 -3.98 3.41 -14.10
N MET A 368 -2.78 2.87 -14.19
CA MET A 368 -2.28 1.72 -13.42
C MET A 368 -1.05 2.18 -12.63
N VAL A 369 -1.07 2.10 -11.31
CA VAL A 369 0.08 2.43 -10.45
C VAL A 369 0.79 1.15 -10.04
N VAL A 370 2.09 1.06 -10.29
CA VAL A 370 2.91 -0.06 -9.82
C VAL A 370 3.38 0.26 -8.41
N ASP A 371 2.84 -0.45 -7.42
CA ASP A 371 2.90 -0.09 -6.01
C ASP A 371 3.45 -1.24 -5.15
N THR A 372 4.67 -1.08 -4.64
CA THR A 372 5.32 -2.05 -3.74
C THR A 372 4.88 -1.95 -2.29
N GLY A 373 4.10 -0.92 -1.93
CA GLY A 373 3.52 -0.77 -0.59
C GLY A 373 2.14 -1.43 -0.45
N THR A 374 1.57 -1.93 -1.55
CA THR A 374 0.26 -2.58 -1.57
C THR A 374 0.41 -4.06 -1.93
N THR A 375 -0.14 -4.95 -1.11
CA THR A 375 -0.14 -6.39 -1.40
C THR A 375 -1.03 -6.75 -2.61
N LEU A 376 -2.24 -6.19 -2.62
CA LEU A 376 -3.36 -6.62 -3.44
C LEU A 376 -3.41 -5.90 -4.79
N LEU A 377 -4.21 -6.45 -5.71
CA LEU A 377 -4.69 -5.66 -6.85
C LEU A 377 -5.90 -4.85 -6.40
N THR A 378 -5.92 -3.56 -6.71
CA THR A 378 -7.10 -2.73 -6.43
C THR A 378 -7.52 -1.92 -7.63
N GLY A 379 -8.79 -1.53 -7.67
CA GLY A 379 -9.33 -0.68 -8.74
C GLY A 379 -10.69 -0.11 -8.38
N PRO A 380 -11.26 0.76 -9.24
CA PRO A 380 -12.54 1.39 -8.97
C PRO A 380 -13.64 0.36 -8.74
N THR A 381 -14.54 0.60 -7.79
CA THR A 381 -15.53 -0.41 -7.35
C THR A 381 -16.34 -0.98 -8.51
N LYS A 382 -16.75 -0.12 -9.46
CA LYS A 382 -17.52 -0.54 -10.63
C LYS A 382 -16.73 -1.46 -11.55
N ASP A 383 -15.46 -1.17 -11.74
CA ASP A 383 -14.58 -1.89 -12.65
C ASP A 383 -14.20 -3.24 -12.06
N VAL A 384 -13.85 -3.28 -10.77
CA VAL A 384 -13.59 -4.53 -10.04
C VAL A 384 -14.81 -5.44 -10.05
N ARG A 385 -16.03 -4.91 -9.82
CA ARG A 385 -17.27 -5.70 -9.93
C ARG A 385 -17.48 -6.26 -11.33
N THR A 386 -17.18 -5.48 -12.36
CA THR A 386 -17.29 -5.93 -13.76
C THR A 386 -16.31 -7.07 -14.03
N LEU A 387 -15.04 -6.91 -13.62
CA LEU A 387 -14.01 -7.94 -13.75
C LEU A 387 -14.40 -9.24 -13.03
N LEU A 388 -14.73 -9.14 -11.74
CA LEU A 388 -15.05 -10.30 -10.89
C LEU A 388 -16.33 -11.02 -11.33
N SER A 389 -17.28 -10.33 -11.97
CA SER A 389 -18.48 -10.97 -12.53
C SER A 389 -18.18 -11.97 -13.65
N MET A 390 -16.99 -11.89 -14.26
CA MET A 390 -16.54 -12.77 -15.33
C MET A 390 -15.72 -13.96 -14.79
N ILE A 391 -15.45 -14.01 -13.48
CA ILE A 391 -14.65 -15.05 -12.81
C ILE A 391 -15.55 -15.80 -11.84
N ARG A 392 -15.77 -17.09 -12.11
CA ARG A 392 -16.50 -17.99 -11.20
C ARG A 392 -15.53 -18.64 -10.24
N VAL A 393 -15.77 -18.51 -8.94
CA VAL A 393 -15.06 -19.25 -7.88
C VAL A 393 -16.01 -20.28 -7.29
N GLU A 394 -15.70 -21.56 -7.42
CA GLU A 394 -16.50 -22.64 -6.85
C GLU A 394 -16.11 -22.93 -5.38
N PRO A 395 -17.02 -23.53 -4.59
CA PRO A 395 -16.71 -23.94 -3.22
C PRO A 395 -15.43 -24.78 -3.16
N LYS A 396 -14.59 -24.51 -2.14
CA LYS A 396 -13.27 -25.16 -1.97
C LYS A 396 -12.36 -25.05 -3.19
N CYS A 397 -12.58 -24.05 -4.05
CA CYS A 397 -11.75 -23.79 -5.23
C CYS A 397 -11.72 -24.95 -6.24
N GLN A 398 -12.77 -25.78 -6.31
CA GLN A 398 -12.78 -26.98 -7.15
C GLN A 398 -12.47 -26.70 -8.62
N ASN A 399 -12.87 -25.52 -9.11
CA ASN A 399 -12.62 -25.11 -10.48
C ASN A 399 -11.30 -24.34 -10.69
N PHE A 400 -10.40 -24.27 -9.70
CA PHE A 400 -9.11 -23.57 -9.80
C PHE A 400 -8.32 -23.90 -11.07
N PRO A 401 -8.19 -25.17 -11.51
CA PRO A 401 -7.44 -25.51 -12.74
C PRO A 401 -8.06 -24.94 -14.03
N THR A 402 -9.34 -24.53 -13.98
CA THR A 402 -10.10 -24.03 -15.13
C THR A 402 -10.45 -22.55 -15.02
N MET A 403 -10.02 -21.87 -13.95
CA MET A 403 -10.25 -20.45 -13.79
C MET A 403 -9.51 -19.67 -14.89
N PRO A 404 -10.10 -18.57 -15.40
CA PRO A 404 -9.56 -17.85 -16.55
C PRO A 404 -8.40 -16.91 -16.15
N ASP A 405 -7.38 -16.81 -17.00
CA ASP A 405 -6.34 -15.80 -16.82
C ASP A 405 -6.92 -14.36 -16.85
N ILE A 406 -6.31 -13.45 -16.12
CA ILE A 406 -6.55 -12.01 -16.20
C ILE A 406 -5.40 -11.38 -16.97
N THR A 407 -5.69 -10.63 -18.04
CA THR A 407 -4.65 -9.96 -18.84
C THR A 407 -4.81 -8.46 -18.79
N PHE A 408 -3.77 -7.74 -18.37
CA PHE A 408 -3.63 -6.30 -18.54
C PHE A 408 -2.83 -6.04 -19.83
N VAL A 409 -3.37 -5.23 -20.73
CA VAL A 409 -2.67 -4.81 -21.95
C VAL A 409 -2.18 -3.39 -21.78
N ILE A 410 -0.86 -3.21 -21.80
CA ILE A 410 -0.18 -1.93 -21.57
C ILE A 410 0.79 -1.71 -22.72
N ASP A 411 0.60 -0.62 -23.47
CA ASP A 411 1.33 -0.31 -24.71
C ASP A 411 1.42 -1.50 -25.68
N GLY A 412 0.29 -2.21 -25.85
CA GLY A 412 0.18 -3.39 -26.70
C GLY A 412 0.88 -4.67 -26.18
N ARG A 413 1.38 -4.66 -24.94
CA ARG A 413 2.03 -5.81 -24.29
C ARG A 413 1.10 -6.48 -23.29
N ASN A 414 1.06 -7.81 -23.30
CA ASN A 414 0.20 -8.60 -22.42
C ASN A 414 0.92 -8.95 -21.12
N TYR A 415 0.34 -8.53 -20.00
CA TYR A 415 0.71 -8.95 -18.66
C TYR A 415 -0.38 -9.85 -18.09
N VAL A 416 -0.09 -11.15 -18.02
CA VAL A 416 -1.05 -12.23 -17.74
C VAL A 416 -0.88 -12.74 -16.32
N LEU A 417 -1.94 -12.68 -15.52
CA LEU A 417 -2.04 -13.32 -14.21
C LEU A 417 -2.91 -14.57 -14.34
N GLN A 418 -2.32 -15.71 -14.01
CA GLN A 418 -2.99 -17.01 -13.94
C GLN A 418 -3.69 -17.14 -12.57
N PRO A 419 -4.60 -18.12 -12.39
CA PRO A 419 -5.30 -18.33 -11.13
C PRO A 419 -4.38 -18.43 -9.91
N LYS A 420 -3.21 -19.08 -10.07
CA LYS A 420 -2.19 -19.18 -9.01
C LYS A 420 -1.67 -17.83 -8.54
N GLU A 421 -1.78 -16.79 -9.37
CA GLU A 421 -1.39 -15.44 -8.99
C GLU A 421 -2.45 -14.67 -8.23
N TYR A 422 -3.71 -14.72 -8.67
CA TYR A 422 -4.75 -13.85 -8.11
C TYR A 422 -5.70 -14.54 -7.12
N ILE A 423 -5.53 -15.84 -6.84
CA ILE A 423 -6.28 -16.61 -5.85
C ILE A 423 -5.37 -17.08 -4.72
N LEU A 424 -5.83 -16.89 -3.48
CA LEU A 424 -5.26 -17.46 -2.26
C LEU A 424 -6.08 -18.68 -1.83
N THR A 425 -5.42 -19.70 -1.30
CA THR A 425 -6.08 -20.88 -0.73
C THR A 425 -6.16 -20.77 0.77
N ILE A 426 -7.28 -21.21 1.35
CA ILE A 426 -7.49 -21.27 2.79
C ILE A 426 -7.48 -22.73 3.18
N THR A 427 -6.59 -23.12 4.08
CA THR A 427 -6.50 -24.46 4.69
C THR A 427 -6.92 -24.40 6.16
N GLN A 428 -6.98 -25.56 6.82
CA GLN A 428 -7.20 -25.60 8.27
C GLN A 428 -6.07 -24.94 9.08
N ALA A 429 -4.88 -24.79 8.48
CA ALA A 429 -3.72 -24.15 9.10
C ALA A 429 -3.68 -22.63 8.87
N GLY A 430 -4.57 -22.06 8.04
CA GLY A 430 -4.64 -20.63 7.77
C GLY A 430 -4.73 -20.31 6.28
N VAL A 431 -4.39 -19.07 5.93
CA VAL A 431 -4.31 -18.62 4.52
C VAL A 431 -2.93 -18.98 3.96
N GLU A 432 -2.89 -19.74 2.88
CA GLU A 432 -1.68 -20.14 2.19
C GLU A 432 -1.58 -19.45 0.82
N ALA A 433 -0.39 -18.91 0.54
CA ALA A 433 0.00 -18.37 -0.76
C ALA A 433 1.45 -18.76 -1.07
N PRO A 434 1.81 -19.12 -2.31
CA PRO A 434 0.93 -19.50 -3.43
C PRO A 434 0.35 -20.92 -3.24
N TYR A 435 -0.51 -21.37 -4.16
CA TYR A 435 -0.99 -22.76 -4.29
C TYR A 435 0.21 -23.75 -4.26
N GLN A 436 0.67 -24.12 -3.06
CA GLN A 436 1.69 -25.10 -2.83
C GLN A 436 0.97 -26.37 -2.42
N HIS A 437 0.91 -27.35 -3.32
CA HIS A 437 0.80 -28.81 -3.09
C HIS A 437 0.01 -29.33 -1.86
N SER A 438 -0.88 -28.56 -1.24
CA SER A 438 -1.81 -29.04 -0.26
C SER A 438 -2.73 -29.97 -1.02
N SER A 439 -2.84 -31.21 -0.54
CA SER A 439 -3.82 -32.14 -1.09
C SER A 439 -5.16 -31.40 -1.13
N MET A 440 -5.92 -31.53 -2.21
CA MET A 440 -7.20 -30.82 -2.39
C MET A 440 -8.15 -30.99 -1.17
N ASP A 441 -7.95 -32.06 -0.40
CA ASP A 441 -8.62 -32.38 0.87
C ASP A 441 -8.36 -31.40 2.02
N GLN A 442 -7.28 -30.61 1.98
CA GLN A 442 -6.90 -29.63 3.00
C GLN A 442 -7.46 -28.23 2.72
N ILE A 443 -7.93 -27.96 1.50
CA ILE A 443 -8.49 -26.66 1.10
C ILE A 443 -9.92 -26.55 1.63
N VAL A 444 -10.13 -25.58 2.52
CA VAL A 444 -11.45 -25.25 3.07
C VAL A 444 -12.10 -24.06 2.34
N GLY A 445 -11.33 -23.25 1.63
CA GLY A 445 -11.86 -22.11 0.86
C GLY A 445 -10.82 -21.42 -0.02
N CYS A 446 -11.27 -20.38 -0.75
CA CYS A 446 -10.41 -19.48 -1.51
C CYS A 446 -10.76 -18.03 -1.22
N ALA A 447 -9.75 -17.17 -1.29
CA ALA A 447 -9.90 -15.73 -1.31
C ALA A 447 -9.31 -15.15 -2.61
N GLY A 448 -9.99 -14.18 -3.21
CA GLY A 448 -9.42 -13.40 -4.30
C GLY A 448 -8.48 -12.32 -3.77
N THR A 449 -7.52 -11.90 -4.59
CA THR A 449 -6.57 -10.82 -4.25
C THR A 449 -6.91 -9.47 -4.91
N ILE A 450 -8.14 -9.34 -5.43
CA ILE A 450 -8.60 -8.16 -6.18
C ILE A 450 -9.71 -7.46 -5.40
N PHE A 451 -9.46 -6.22 -4.97
CA PHE A 451 -10.37 -5.49 -4.08
C PHE A 451 -10.80 -4.13 -4.65
N PRO A 452 -12.05 -3.71 -4.38
CA PRO A 452 -12.50 -2.37 -4.76
C PRO A 452 -11.82 -1.30 -3.90
N LEU A 453 -11.32 -0.25 -4.53
CA LEU A 453 -10.78 0.94 -3.88
C LEU A 453 -11.16 2.18 -4.71
N ASP A 454 -11.99 3.04 -4.13
CA ASP A 454 -12.36 4.32 -4.75
C ASP A 454 -11.57 5.46 -4.10
N LEU A 455 -10.58 5.97 -4.82
CA LEU A 455 -9.78 7.11 -4.39
C LEU A 455 -10.48 8.45 -4.71
N PRO A 456 -10.19 9.51 -3.94
CA PRO A 456 -10.70 10.85 -4.23
C PRO A 456 -10.31 11.34 -5.64
N PRO A 457 -11.07 12.26 -6.26
CA PRO A 457 -10.87 12.66 -7.66
C PRO A 457 -9.50 13.22 -8.05
N LYS A 458 -8.68 13.66 -7.09
CA LYS A 458 -7.30 14.13 -7.35
C LYS A 458 -6.29 12.98 -7.42
N GLN A 459 -6.59 11.86 -6.76
CA GLN A 459 -5.71 10.71 -6.65
C GLN A 459 -6.16 9.57 -7.57
N GLY A 460 -7.47 9.42 -7.81
CA GLY A 460 -8.03 8.44 -8.73
C GLY A 460 -9.05 9.04 -9.71
N PRO A 461 -9.73 8.20 -10.50
CA PRO A 461 -9.72 6.74 -10.47
C PRO A 461 -8.42 6.14 -11.03
N LEU A 462 -7.95 5.06 -10.41
CA LEU A 462 -6.80 4.29 -10.86
C LEU A 462 -6.91 2.85 -10.38
N TRP A 463 -6.10 1.98 -10.99
CA TRP A 463 -5.82 0.64 -10.52
C TRP A 463 -4.45 0.63 -9.82
N ILE A 464 -4.33 -0.17 -8.78
CA ILE A 464 -3.05 -0.44 -8.11
C ILE A 464 -2.62 -1.86 -8.44
N LEU A 465 -1.43 -1.98 -9.02
CA LEU A 465 -0.73 -3.23 -9.32
C LEU A 465 0.26 -3.50 -8.19
N GLY A 466 -0.23 -4.18 -7.14
CA GLY A 466 0.53 -4.51 -5.94
C GLY A 466 1.48 -5.69 -6.08
N ASP A 467 1.95 -6.21 -4.95
CA ASP A 467 2.87 -7.36 -4.84
C ASP A 467 2.39 -8.60 -5.60
N VAL A 468 1.07 -8.84 -5.67
CA VAL A 468 0.46 -9.90 -6.49
C VAL A 468 0.94 -9.86 -7.94
N PHE A 469 1.09 -8.65 -8.50
CA PHE A 469 1.62 -8.42 -9.84
C PHE A 469 3.15 -8.42 -9.85
N ILE A 470 3.79 -7.72 -8.91
CA ILE A 470 5.25 -7.48 -8.90
C ILE A 470 6.05 -8.76 -8.60
N THR A 471 5.46 -9.70 -7.85
CA THR A 471 6.04 -11.03 -7.66
C THR A 471 6.10 -11.84 -8.95
N LYS A 472 5.17 -11.61 -9.89
CA LYS A 472 5.21 -12.22 -11.23
C LYS A 472 6.09 -11.43 -12.20
N TYR A 473 6.00 -10.10 -12.15
CA TYR A 473 6.71 -9.20 -13.03
C TYR A 473 7.64 -8.31 -12.22
N SER A 474 8.93 -8.58 -12.28
CA SER A 474 9.93 -7.68 -11.70
C SER A 474 9.75 -6.27 -12.26
N ALA A 475 9.91 -5.27 -11.40
CA ALA A 475 9.63 -3.87 -11.72
C ALA A 475 10.89 -3.03 -11.52
N LYS A 476 11.28 -2.30 -12.57
CA LYS A 476 12.38 -1.35 -12.58
C LYS A 476 11.83 0.07 -12.73
N PHE A 477 12.17 0.95 -11.82
CA PHE A 477 11.69 2.32 -11.77
C PHE A 477 12.84 3.25 -12.16
N ASP A 478 12.69 3.94 -13.27
CA ASP A 478 13.74 4.73 -13.90
C ASP A 478 13.40 6.23 -13.81
N ARG A 479 14.08 6.95 -12.91
CA ARG A 479 13.89 8.40 -12.72
C ARG A 479 14.63 9.24 -13.76
N GLU A 480 15.60 8.69 -14.48
CA GLU A 480 16.31 9.43 -15.55
C GLU A 480 15.39 9.63 -16.75
N LYS A 481 14.66 8.58 -17.11
CA LYS A 481 13.76 8.57 -18.27
C LYS A 481 12.27 8.61 -17.91
N ASN A 482 11.93 8.70 -16.62
CA ASN A 482 10.56 8.70 -16.10
C ASN A 482 9.70 7.56 -16.68
N ARG A 483 10.13 6.33 -16.44
CA ARG A 483 9.50 5.12 -16.98
C ARG A 483 9.56 3.95 -16.01
N VAL A 484 8.67 2.98 -16.20
CA VAL A 484 8.65 1.70 -15.47
C VAL A 484 8.99 0.58 -16.44
N GLY A 485 10.06 -0.18 -16.15
CA GLY A 485 10.42 -1.41 -16.83
C GLY A 485 9.77 -2.61 -16.15
N LEU A 486 9.12 -3.48 -16.92
CA LEU A 486 8.54 -4.73 -16.43
C LEU A 486 9.17 -5.91 -17.15
N ALA A 487 9.48 -6.98 -16.42
CA ALA A 487 10.01 -8.21 -16.97
C ALA A 487 9.49 -9.44 -16.19
N LEU A 488 9.33 -10.58 -16.86
CA LEU A 488 8.88 -11.80 -16.18
C LEU A 488 9.93 -12.24 -15.16
N ASN A 489 9.55 -12.41 -13.91
CA ASN A 489 10.45 -12.85 -12.85
C ASN A 489 10.82 -14.34 -13.04
N LYS A 490 12.07 -14.72 -12.77
CA LYS A 490 12.53 -16.11 -12.90
C LYS A 490 11.92 -17.04 -11.86
N ASN A 491 11.63 -16.51 -10.67
CA ASN A 491 11.17 -17.27 -9.51
C ASN A 491 9.64 -17.54 -9.49
N VAL A 492 8.98 -17.38 -10.66
CA VAL A 492 7.52 -17.56 -10.89
C VAL A 492 7.13 -18.99 -11.21
#